data_AF-A0A1A8QK54-F1
#
_entry.id   AF-A0A1A8QK54-F1
#
_cell.length_a   1.000
_cell.length_b   1.000
_cell.length_c   1.000
_cell.angle_alpha   90.00
_cell.angle_beta   90.00
_cell.angle_gamma   90.00
#
_symmetry.space_group_name_H-M   'P 1'
#
loop_
_entity.id
_entity.type
_entity.pdbx_description
1 polymer ?
#
loop_
_entity_poly.entity_id
_entity_poly.type
_entity_poly.pdbx_seq_one_letter_code
_entity_poly.pdbx_strand_id
1 'polypeptide(L)'
;TGQMQCKVYDSMLALSSDLQAARALTVVSILVGVIGILLAIAGGKCTNCIEDESSKAKVCIAAGAIFIIAGILCLTPVCWTASAIIRDFYNPMLTSSQKMELGASLFIG
;
A
#
# COMPACT_ATOMS: atom_id res chain seq x y z
N THR A 1 9.70 33.89 4.87
CA THR A 1 8.44 33.20 4.49
C THR A 1 8.77 32.09 3.51
N GLY A 2 8.92 30.86 3.97
CA GLY A 2 9.28 29.73 3.09
C GLY A 2 8.09 29.31 2.25
N GLN A 3 8.23 29.35 0.92
CA GLN A 3 7.20 28.83 0.02
C GLN A 3 7.37 27.31 -0.08
N MET A 4 6.33 26.57 0.28
CA MET A 4 6.28 25.13 0.07
C MET A 4 5.95 24.87 -1.40
N GLN A 5 6.93 24.43 -2.18
CA GLN A 5 6.74 24.10 -3.59
C GLN A 5 6.61 22.59 -3.75
N CYS A 6 5.43 22.11 -4.15
CA CYS A 6 5.21 20.74 -4.58
C CYS A 6 5.19 20.69 -6.11
N LYS A 7 6.13 19.95 -6.71
CA LYS A 7 6.13 19.65 -8.14
C LYS A 7 5.82 18.16 -8.32
N VAL A 8 4.83 17.86 -9.16
CA VAL A 8 4.54 16.47 -9.55
C VAL A 8 5.72 15.93 -10.36
N TYR A 9 6.10 14.67 -10.14
CA TYR A 9 7.12 14.03 -10.95
C TYR A 9 6.62 13.88 -12.39
N ASP A 10 7.19 14.67 -13.31
CA ASP A 10 6.82 14.72 -14.73
C ASP A 10 7.22 13.46 -15.51
N SER A 11 8.05 12.57 -14.97
CA SER A 11 8.53 11.38 -15.68
C SER A 11 8.89 10.21 -14.77
N MET A 12 8.49 9.00 -15.18
CA MET A 12 8.86 7.73 -14.54
C MET A 12 10.39 7.49 -14.50
N LEU A 13 11.15 8.14 -15.39
CA LEU A 13 12.60 7.97 -15.56
C LEU A 13 13.44 8.74 -14.52
N ALA A 14 12.85 9.68 -13.79
CA ALA A 14 13.50 10.41 -12.70
C ALA A 14 13.36 9.70 -11.34
N LEU A 15 12.66 8.57 -11.31
CA LEU A 15 12.31 7.83 -10.10
C LEU A 15 13.04 6.47 -10.12
N SER A 16 13.72 6.10 -9.03
CA SER A 16 14.42 4.82 -8.94
C SER A 16 13.44 3.63 -9.09
N SER A 17 13.91 2.55 -9.71
CA SER A 17 13.09 1.35 -10.01
C SER A 17 12.39 0.78 -8.77
N ASP A 18 13.01 0.87 -7.61
CA ASP A 18 12.45 0.43 -6.32
C ASP A 18 11.21 1.25 -5.92
N LEU A 19 11.21 2.56 -6.19
CA LEU A 19 10.09 3.45 -5.89
C LEU A 19 8.93 3.24 -6.88
N GLN A 20 9.25 2.90 -8.13
CA GLN A 20 8.25 2.51 -9.12
C GLN A 20 7.57 1.18 -8.74
N ALA A 21 8.35 0.20 -8.29
CA ALA A 21 7.82 -1.07 -7.78
C ALA A 21 6.96 -0.86 -6.53
N ALA A 22 7.42 -0.03 -5.59
CA ALA A 22 6.64 0.31 -4.40
C ALA A 22 5.29 0.95 -4.76
N ARG A 23 5.28 1.92 -5.71
CA ARG A 23 4.04 2.53 -6.20
C ARG A 23 3.10 1.51 -6.82
N ALA A 24 3.61 0.61 -7.65
CA ALA A 24 2.81 -0.44 -8.27
C ALA A 24 2.18 -1.37 -7.21
N LEU A 25 2.96 -1.80 -6.22
CA LEU A 25 2.51 -2.63 -5.11
C LEU A 25 1.41 -1.93 -4.28
N THR A 26 1.58 -0.65 -3.95
CA THR A 26 0.56 0.14 -3.23
C THR A 26 -0.73 0.24 -4.04
N VAL A 27 -0.66 0.54 -5.34
CA VAL A 27 -1.85 0.62 -6.20
C VAL A 27 -2.56 -0.72 -6.30
N VAL A 28 -1.81 -1.82 -6.48
CA VAL A 28 -2.37 -3.17 -6.52
C VAL A 28 -3.03 -3.52 -5.19
N SER A 29 -2.40 -3.21 -4.05
CA SER A 29 -2.98 -3.42 -2.72
C SER A 29 -4.32 -2.69 -2.55
N ILE A 30 -4.40 -1.43 -2.99
CA ILE A 30 -5.66 -0.65 -2.95
C ILE A 30 -6.74 -1.32 -3.81
N LEU A 31 -6.41 -1.74 -5.04
CA LEU A 31 -7.37 -2.41 -5.93
C LEU A 31 -7.89 -3.72 -5.32
N VAL A 32 -6.99 -4.53 -4.74
CA VAL A 32 -7.37 -5.78 -4.05
C VAL A 32 -8.24 -5.47 -2.83
N GLY A 33 -7.93 -4.42 -2.06
CA GLY A 33 -8.75 -3.96 -0.94
C GLY A 33 -10.16 -3.54 -1.37
N VAL A 34 -10.28 -2.79 -2.47
CA VAL A 34 -11.59 -2.40 -3.03
C VAL A 34 -12.40 -3.64 -3.45
N ILE A 35 -11.77 -4.62 -4.10
CA ILE A 35 -12.43 -5.89 -4.44
C ILE A 35 -12.87 -6.63 -3.17
N GLY A 36 -12.04 -6.65 -2.13
CA GLY A 36 -12.38 -7.20 -0.81
C GLY A 36 -13.62 -6.53 -0.19
N ILE A 37 -13.72 -5.20 -0.26
CA ILE A 37 -14.89 -4.44 0.19
C ILE A 37 -16.14 -4.84 -0.58
N LEU A 38 -16.06 -4.90 -1.90
CA LEU A 38 -17.20 -5.27 -2.75
C LEU A 38 -17.70 -6.69 -2.43
N LEU A 39 -16.78 -7.64 -2.25
CA LEU A 39 -17.11 -9.01 -1.84
C LEU A 39 -17.70 -9.07 -0.43
N ALA A 40 -17.21 -8.27 0.50
CA ALA A 40 -17.77 -8.19 1.85
C ALA A 40 -19.21 -7.62 1.83
N ILE A 41 -19.48 -6.60 1.00
CA ILE A 41 -20.83 -6.05 0.82
C ILE A 41 -21.76 -7.08 0.18
N ALA A 42 -21.29 -7.82 -0.83
CA ALA A 42 -22.06 -8.88 -1.48
C ALA A 42 -22.32 -10.08 -0.55
N GLY A 43 -21.38 -10.38 0.36
CA GLY A 43 -21.52 -11.40 1.40
C GLY A 43 -22.33 -10.97 2.63
N GLY A 44 -22.66 -9.68 2.75
CA GLY A 44 -23.40 -9.14 3.89
C GLY A 44 -24.84 -9.67 3.96
N LYS A 45 -25.38 -9.80 5.18
CA LYS A 45 -26.80 -10.17 5.37
C LYS A 45 -27.77 -9.11 4.83
N CYS A 46 -27.31 -7.86 4.65
CA CYS A 46 -28.10 -6.74 4.13
C CYS A 46 -28.24 -6.72 2.60
N THR A 47 -27.49 -7.55 1.86
CA THR A 47 -27.46 -7.55 0.39
C THR A 47 -27.99 -8.89 -0.14
N ASN A 48 -29.13 -8.89 -0.83
CA ASN A 48 -29.73 -10.11 -1.42
C ASN A 48 -29.11 -10.45 -2.79
N CYS A 49 -27.79 -10.41 -2.92
CA CYS A 49 -27.11 -10.84 -4.15
C CYS A 49 -27.00 -12.36 -4.27
N ILE A 50 -27.07 -13.07 -3.14
CA ILE A 50 -26.97 -14.54 -3.04
C ILE A 50 -28.07 -15.02 -2.10
N GLU A 51 -29.03 -15.79 -2.62
CA GLU A 51 -30.12 -16.39 -1.84
C GLU A 51 -29.64 -17.55 -0.95
N ASP A 52 -28.57 -18.23 -1.34
CA ASP A 52 -28.01 -19.35 -0.57
C ASP A 52 -27.12 -18.89 0.59
N GLU A 53 -27.53 -19.21 1.82
CA GLU A 53 -26.84 -18.79 3.04
C GLU A 53 -25.43 -19.41 3.19
N SER A 54 -25.23 -20.64 2.68
CA SER A 54 -23.94 -21.32 2.74
C SER A 54 -22.91 -20.68 1.80
N SER A 55 -23.36 -20.27 0.62
CA SER A 55 -22.56 -19.56 -0.37
C SER A 55 -22.20 -18.17 0.12
N LYS A 56 -23.12 -17.49 0.82
CA LYS A 56 -22.87 -16.20 1.46
C LYS A 56 -21.77 -16.27 2.53
N ALA A 57 -21.80 -17.31 3.37
CA ALA A 57 -20.74 -17.54 4.37
C ALA A 57 -19.37 -17.74 3.71
N LYS A 58 -19.30 -18.53 2.64
CA LYS A 58 -18.06 -18.73 1.86
C LYS A 58 -17.54 -17.44 1.25
N VAL A 59 -18.43 -16.59 0.72
CA VAL A 59 -18.06 -15.28 0.15
C VAL A 59 -17.51 -14.35 1.22
N CYS A 60 -18.11 -14.30 2.42
CA CYS A 60 -17.57 -13.53 3.54
C CYS A 60 -16.18 -14.01 3.97
N ILE A 61 -15.96 -15.32 4.05
CA ILE A 61 -14.64 -15.90 4.39
C ILE A 61 -13.61 -15.53 3.30
N ALA A 62 -13.99 -15.65 2.03
CA ALA A 62 -13.13 -15.27 0.91
C ALA A 62 -12.79 -13.77 0.91
N ALA A 63 -13.78 -12.91 1.20
CA ALA A 63 -13.57 -11.47 1.34
C ALA A 63 -12.57 -11.14 2.45
N GLY A 64 -12.69 -11.81 3.61
CA GLY A 64 -11.73 -11.68 4.71
C GLY A 64 -10.32 -12.11 4.34
N ALA A 65 -10.17 -13.25 3.64
CA ALA A 65 -8.87 -13.71 3.15
C ALA A 65 -8.24 -12.72 2.16
N ILE A 66 -9.03 -12.18 1.23
CA ILE A 66 -8.59 -11.16 0.27
C ILE A 66 -8.15 -9.88 0.98
N PHE A 67 -8.85 -9.47 2.03
CA PHE A 67 -8.45 -8.32 2.85
C PHE A 67 -7.12 -8.54 3.58
N ILE A 68 -6.88 -9.72 4.13
CA ILE A 68 -5.60 -10.06 4.77
C ILE A 68 -4.48 -9.99 3.72
N ILE A 69 -4.70 -10.56 2.53
CA ILE A 69 -3.74 -10.49 1.43
C ILE A 69 -3.48 -9.03 1.02
N ALA A 70 -4.52 -8.21 0.89
CA ALA A 70 -4.39 -6.79 0.57
C ALA A 70 -3.52 -6.05 1.60
N GLY A 71 -3.72 -6.32 2.90
CA GLY A 71 -2.93 -5.75 3.98
C GLY A 71 -1.45 -6.16 3.93
N ILE A 72 -1.16 -7.44 3.67
CA ILE A 72 0.22 -7.93 3.50
C ILE A 72 0.89 -7.28 2.28
N LEU A 73 0.15 -7.12 1.19
CA LEU A 73 0.63 -6.41 -0.01
C LEU A 73 0.89 -4.93 0.25
N CYS A 74 0.17 -4.28 1.17
CA CYS A 74 0.42 -2.89 1.59
C CYS A 74 1.67 -2.78 2.48
N LEU A 75 1.84 -3.72 3.41
CA LEU A 75 2.99 -3.74 4.33
C LEU A 75 4.31 -3.98 3.61
N THR A 76 4.32 -4.78 2.54
CA THR A 76 5.55 -5.11 1.79
C THR A 76 6.33 -3.86 1.29
N PRO A 77 5.72 -2.92 0.53
CA PRO A 77 6.41 -1.70 0.09
C PRO A 77 6.75 -0.75 1.25
N VAL A 78 5.95 -0.71 2.32
CA VAL A 78 6.23 0.10 3.52
C VAL A 78 7.49 -0.41 4.23
N CYS A 79 7.57 -1.72 4.49
CA CYS A 79 8.74 -2.35 5.09
C CYS A 79 9.99 -2.21 4.22
N TRP A 80 9.84 -2.34 2.90
CA TRP A 80 10.96 -2.20 1.96
C TRP A 80 11.52 -0.78 1.96
N THR A 81 10.65 0.23 1.84
CA THR A 81 11.06 1.64 1.86
C THR A 81 11.65 2.04 3.21
N ALA A 82 11.10 1.57 4.33
CA ALA A 82 11.69 1.75 5.66
C ALA A 82 13.12 1.17 5.72
N SER A 83 13.31 -0.06 5.24
CA SER A 83 14.60 -0.74 5.26
C SER A 83 15.64 -0.04 4.37
N ALA A 84 15.22 0.46 3.20
CA ALA A 84 16.08 1.25 2.32
C ALA A 84 16.57 2.54 2.99
N ILE A 85 15.65 3.30 3.61
CA ILE A 85 15.98 4.54 4.34
C ILE A 85 16.95 4.26 5.50
N ILE A 86 16.70 3.20 6.28
CA ILE A 86 17.59 2.80 7.38
C ILE A 86 18.99 2.45 6.84
N ARG A 87 19.08 1.70 5.74
CA ARG A 87 20.36 1.35 5.11
C ARG A 87 21.12 2.59 4.66
N ASP A 88 20.43 3.57 4.09
CA ASP A 88 21.05 4.84 3.70
C ASP A 88 21.55 5.64 4.91
N PHE A 89 20.83 5.61 6.04
CA PHE A 89 21.31 6.24 7.28
C PHE A 89 22.65 5.70 7.78
N TYR A 90 22.90 4.39 7.62
CA TYR A 90 24.13 3.72 8.06
C TYR A 90 25.23 3.66 7.00
N ASN A 91 24.99 4.19 5.79
CA ASN A 91 25.96 4.13 4.71
C ASN A 91 27.07 5.20 4.90
N PRO A 92 28.34 4.82 5.11
CA PRO A 92 29.43 5.76 5.39
C PRO A 92 29.79 6.67 4.20
N MET A 93 29.25 6.38 3.01
CA MET A 93 29.46 7.18 1.79
C MET A 93 28.58 8.43 1.72
N LEU A 94 27.57 8.58 2.60
CA LEU A 94 26.62 9.69 2.58
C LEU A 94 27.01 10.76 3.61
N THR A 95 27.14 12.00 3.16
CA THR A 95 27.37 13.15 4.06
C THR A 95 26.13 13.42 4.91
N SER A 96 26.31 13.95 6.14
CA SER A 96 25.21 14.19 7.09
C SER A 96 24.06 15.06 6.53
N SER A 97 24.31 15.86 5.49
CA SER A 97 23.30 16.68 4.81
C SER A 97 22.43 15.93 3.79
N GLN A 98 22.74 14.66 3.47
CA GLN A 98 21.97 13.81 2.55
C GLN A 98 21.15 12.72 3.26
N LYS A 99 21.14 12.71 4.60
CA LYS A 99 20.35 11.73 5.37
C LYS A 99 18.86 11.96 5.14
N MET A 100 18.17 10.92 4.67
CA MET A 100 16.73 10.95 4.37
C MET A 100 15.94 10.61 5.63
N GLU A 101 14.95 11.42 6.01
CA GLU A 101 14.08 11.09 7.15
C GLU A 101 12.88 10.24 6.76
N LEU A 102 12.31 9.52 7.74
CA LEU A 102 11.10 8.73 7.55
C LEU A 102 9.89 9.66 7.32
N GLY A 103 9.24 9.53 6.17
CA GLY A 103 8.04 10.29 5.86
C GLY A 103 6.85 9.88 6.73
N ALA A 104 6.00 10.84 7.11
CA ALA A 104 4.81 10.59 7.94
C ALA A 104 3.83 9.56 7.34
N SER A 105 3.78 9.46 6.00
CA SER A 105 2.95 8.48 5.28
C SER A 105 3.32 7.03 5.57
N LEU A 106 4.56 6.77 5.97
CA LEU A 106 5.03 5.43 6.29
C LEU A 106 4.46 4.89 7.61
N PHE A 107 4.00 5.78 8.50
CA PHE A 107 3.32 5.41 9.74
C PHE A 107 1.81 5.17 9.54
N ILE A 108 1.25 5.65 8.43
CA ILE A 108 -0.18 5.57 8.12
C ILE A 108 -0.50 4.28 7.35
N GLY A 109 0.44 3.80 6.52
CA GLY A 109 0.32 2.54 5.77
C GLY A 109 0.75 1.34 6.58
#